data_AF-A0A7V5FSD6-F1
#
_entry.id   AF-A0A7V5FSD6-F1
#
_cell.length_a   1.000
_cell.length_b   1.000
_cell.length_c   1.000
_cell.angle_alpha   90.00
_cell.angle_beta   90.00
_cell.angle_gamma   90.00
#
_symmetry.space_group_name_H-M   'P 1'
#
loop_
_entity.id
_entity.type
_entity.pdbx_description
1 polymer ?
#
loop_
_entity_poly.entity_id
_entity_poly.type
_entity_poly.pdbx_seq_one_letter_code
_entity_poly.pdbx_strand_id
1 'polypeptide(L)'
;MKTQISRNSYQKNKRYSGVYQQQGRMLTDADWNEMVDLLKGLLADTLVDVVGNGSPRAGAVSIADDRKIIPGDLYVDGVHATLPGNTNIEIDKQPDLPGYIPLPGTGEHEIYADVWERPVTCLEDGELRDAGLHGADTCTLTRTMLQVKLRPQPLVRGTLPFKGNGLLSLDVHTNLETSDPCDPCAGMVSADKGRVGNYLFRVEV
;
A
#
# COMPACT_ATOMS: atom_id res chain seq x y z
N MET A 1 -5.57 2.13 -10.78
CA MET A 1 -5.84 2.03 -9.33
C MET A 1 -6.66 0.76 -9.13
N LYS A 2 -6.33 -0.14 -8.19
CA LYS A 2 -6.99 -1.47 -8.10
C LYS A 2 -8.36 -1.46 -7.40
N THR A 3 -8.93 -0.29 -7.09
CA THR A 3 -10.19 -0.16 -6.35
C THR A 3 -11.32 0.32 -7.25
N GLN A 4 -12.54 -0.09 -6.94
CA GLN A 4 -13.75 0.33 -7.65
C GLN A 4 -14.28 1.59 -6.98
N ILE A 5 -14.10 2.73 -7.64
CA ILE A 5 -14.56 4.04 -7.14
C ILE A 5 -15.49 4.71 -8.14
N SER A 6 -16.54 5.39 -7.66
CA SER A 6 -17.52 6.03 -8.55
C SER A 6 -16.88 7.12 -9.42
N ARG A 7 -16.01 7.96 -8.85
CA ARG A 7 -15.21 8.98 -9.53
C ARG A 7 -13.99 9.35 -8.71
N ASN A 8 -12.93 9.81 -9.36
CA ASN A 8 -11.82 10.51 -8.71
C ASN A 8 -11.96 12.01 -9.00
N SER A 9 -12.41 12.77 -8.01
CA SER A 9 -12.62 14.23 -8.10
C SER A 9 -11.50 15.06 -7.46
N TYR A 10 -10.57 14.42 -6.73
CA TYR A 10 -9.49 15.12 -6.05
C TYR A 10 -8.56 15.82 -7.04
N GLN A 11 -8.43 17.14 -6.90
CA GLN A 11 -7.59 17.97 -7.76
C GLN A 11 -6.74 18.94 -6.92
N LYS A 12 -5.49 18.54 -6.63
CA LYS A 12 -4.54 19.33 -5.81
C LYS A 12 -4.44 20.80 -6.25
N ASN A 13 -4.43 21.06 -7.56
CA ASN A 13 -4.29 22.41 -8.11
C ASN A 13 -5.48 23.35 -7.84
N LYS A 14 -6.66 22.80 -7.53
CA LYS A 14 -7.86 23.60 -7.27
C LYS A 14 -7.98 24.11 -5.83
N ARG A 15 -7.10 23.65 -4.93
CA ARG A 15 -7.00 24.13 -3.54
C ARG A 15 -8.33 24.08 -2.78
N TYR A 16 -9.11 23.01 -2.98
CA TYR A 16 -10.26 22.75 -2.12
C TYR A 16 -9.81 22.50 -0.68
N SER A 17 -10.63 22.86 0.30
CA SER A 17 -10.29 22.76 1.73
C SER A 17 -11.14 21.74 2.50
N GLY A 18 -12.16 21.16 1.88
CA GLY A 18 -13.03 20.18 2.52
C GLY A 18 -14.20 19.77 1.64
N VAL A 19 -14.88 18.70 2.06
CA VAL A 19 -16.09 18.16 1.44
C VAL A 19 -17.25 18.31 2.42
N TYR A 20 -18.38 18.83 1.95
CA TYR A 20 -19.59 19.01 2.75
C TYR A 20 -20.78 18.35 2.08
N GLN A 21 -21.41 17.42 2.81
CA GLN A 21 -22.58 16.73 2.31
C GLN A 21 -23.80 17.66 2.33
N GLN A 22 -24.57 17.63 1.25
CA GLN A 22 -25.75 18.47 1.08
C GLN A 22 -27.01 17.70 1.46
N GLN A 23 -27.90 18.35 2.19
CA GLN A 23 -29.19 17.76 2.58
C GLN A 23 -30.00 17.33 1.35
N GLY A 24 -30.57 16.12 1.40
CA GLY A 24 -31.41 15.58 0.33
C GLY A 24 -30.65 15.16 -0.93
N ARG A 25 -29.31 15.15 -0.90
CA ARG A 25 -28.47 14.63 -1.99
C ARG A 25 -27.99 13.22 -1.69
N MET A 26 -27.71 12.48 -2.77
CA MET A 26 -27.11 11.15 -2.68
C MET A 26 -25.67 11.27 -2.19
N LEU A 27 -25.30 10.46 -1.21
CA LEU A 27 -23.93 10.33 -0.73
C LEU A 27 -23.20 9.31 -1.59
N THR A 28 -22.00 9.64 -2.07
CA THR A 28 -21.16 8.73 -2.84
C THR A 28 -19.86 8.43 -2.11
N ASP A 29 -19.27 7.27 -2.37
CA ASP A 29 -17.91 6.89 -1.94
C ASP A 29 -16.89 7.96 -2.34
N ALA A 30 -17.04 8.56 -3.52
CA ALA A 30 -16.16 9.59 -4.05
C ALA A 30 -16.09 10.82 -3.15
N ASP A 31 -17.19 11.21 -2.50
CA ASP A 31 -17.21 12.39 -1.62
C ASP A 31 -16.39 12.11 -0.34
N TRP A 32 -16.44 10.86 0.17
CA TRP A 32 -15.62 10.43 1.31
C TRP A 32 -14.15 10.25 0.91
N ASN A 33 -13.87 9.66 -0.25
CA ASN A 33 -12.51 9.49 -0.76
C ASN A 33 -11.84 10.86 -0.99
N GLU A 34 -12.54 11.82 -1.60
CA GLU A 34 -12.03 13.19 -1.78
C GLU A 34 -11.75 13.88 -0.43
N MET A 35 -12.61 13.67 0.57
CA MET A 35 -12.35 14.17 1.92
C MET A 35 -11.07 13.59 2.52
N VAL A 36 -10.85 12.27 2.39
CA VAL A 36 -9.64 11.59 2.87
C VAL A 36 -8.40 12.12 2.12
N ASP A 37 -8.46 12.25 0.80
CA ASP A 37 -7.36 12.75 -0.02
C ASP A 37 -7.00 14.20 0.32
N LEU A 38 -8.00 15.05 0.62
CA LEU A 38 -7.80 16.42 1.08
C LEU A 38 -7.09 16.47 2.43
N LEU A 39 -7.53 15.67 3.40
CA LEU A 39 -6.92 15.62 4.73
C LEU A 39 -5.50 15.05 4.67
N LYS A 40 -5.28 13.98 3.90
CA LYS A 40 -3.95 13.41 3.66
C LYS A 40 -3.02 14.43 3.01
N GLY A 41 -3.48 15.12 1.97
CA GLY A 41 -2.70 16.14 1.26
C GLY A 41 -2.32 17.31 2.18
N LEU A 42 -3.28 17.81 2.98
CA LEU A 42 -3.03 18.86 3.96
C LEU A 42 -2.01 18.43 5.03
N LEU A 43 -2.15 17.22 5.57
CA LEU A 43 -1.23 16.68 6.56
C LEU A 43 0.17 16.53 5.98
N ALA A 44 0.29 15.97 4.77
CA ALA A 44 1.57 15.82 4.08
C ALA A 44 2.22 17.18 3.82
N ASP A 45 1.49 18.14 3.25
CA ASP A 45 2.02 19.49 2.98
C ASP A 45 2.45 20.18 4.30
N THR A 46 1.69 20.02 5.39
CA THR A 46 2.07 20.54 6.72
C THR A 46 3.34 19.87 7.26
N LEU A 47 3.47 18.55 7.11
CA LEU A 47 4.66 17.81 7.54
C LEU A 47 5.88 18.16 6.68
N VAL A 48 5.70 18.44 5.39
CA VAL A 48 6.78 19.01 4.55
C VAL A 48 7.25 20.35 5.11
N ASP A 49 6.33 21.24 5.48
CA ASP A 49 6.69 22.56 5.98
C ASP A 49 7.36 22.52 7.36
N VAL A 50 6.97 21.57 8.23
CA VAL A 50 7.49 21.46 9.61
C VAL A 50 8.73 20.57 9.71
N VAL A 51 8.73 19.43 9.03
CA VAL A 51 9.77 18.39 9.10
C VAL A 51 10.61 18.36 7.82
N GLY A 52 9.97 18.54 6.67
CA GLY A 52 10.58 18.34 5.36
C GLY A 52 10.84 16.86 5.10
N ASN A 53 12.08 16.55 4.73
CA ASN A 53 12.58 15.19 4.59
C ASN A 53 13.46 14.87 5.79
N GLY A 54 13.20 13.77 6.49
CA GLY A 54 13.97 13.45 7.68
C GLY A 54 13.60 12.14 8.36
N SER A 55 14.48 11.75 9.28
CA SER A 55 14.26 10.64 10.19
C SER A 55 14.09 11.16 11.61
N PRO A 56 13.18 10.60 12.43
CA PRO A 56 12.98 11.05 13.79
C PRO A 56 14.23 10.83 14.64
N ARG A 57 14.38 11.61 15.71
CA ARG A 57 15.54 11.50 16.62
C ARG A 57 15.68 10.12 17.26
N ALA A 58 14.56 9.47 17.54
CA ALA A 58 14.49 8.14 18.11
C ALA A 58 13.56 7.28 17.25
N GLY A 59 13.91 6.00 17.08
CA GLY A 59 13.12 5.08 16.26
C GLY A 59 13.22 5.33 14.75
N ALA A 60 14.27 6.03 14.28
CA ALA A 60 14.49 6.23 12.85
C ALA A 60 14.89 4.94 12.12
N VAL A 61 14.42 4.81 10.87
CA VAL A 61 15.08 3.89 9.93
C VAL A 61 16.53 4.32 9.77
N SER A 62 17.43 3.38 9.98
CA SER A 62 18.88 3.60 9.87
C SER A 62 19.56 2.37 9.30
N ILE A 63 20.81 2.55 8.87
CA ILE A 63 21.62 1.49 8.28
C ILE A 63 22.85 1.33 9.16
N ALA A 64 23.04 0.11 9.66
CA ALA A 64 24.18 -0.26 10.50
C ALA A 64 25.44 -0.49 9.65
N ASP A 65 26.60 -0.52 10.30
CA ASP A 65 27.91 -0.71 9.65
C ASP A 65 28.01 -2.04 8.89
N ASP A 66 27.25 -3.04 9.29
CA ASP A 66 27.13 -4.35 8.63
C ASP A 66 26.14 -4.35 7.45
N ARG A 67 25.68 -3.15 7.02
CA ARG A 67 24.68 -2.92 5.95
C ARG A 67 23.29 -3.47 6.25
N LYS A 68 23.01 -3.86 7.50
CA LYS A 68 21.66 -4.19 7.92
C LYS A 68 20.83 -2.94 8.13
N ILE A 69 19.55 -3.06 7.85
CA ILE A 69 18.57 -2.02 8.08
C ILE A 69 18.02 -2.20 9.49
N ILE A 70 18.04 -1.12 10.25
CA ILE A 70 17.36 -1.01 11.54
C ILE A 70 15.94 -0.51 11.23
N PRO A 71 14.89 -1.29 11.54
CA PRO A 71 13.51 -0.86 11.33
C PRO A 71 13.15 0.39 12.16
N GLY A 72 12.17 1.14 11.69
CA GLY A 72 11.80 2.42 12.28
C GLY A 72 10.97 3.30 11.36
N ASP A 73 10.92 4.58 11.66
CA ASP A 73 10.14 5.60 10.98
C ASP A 73 11.00 6.47 10.06
N LEU A 74 10.38 6.94 8.97
CA LEU A 74 10.97 7.83 7.98
C LEU A 74 9.90 8.78 7.44
N TYR A 75 10.27 10.04 7.19
CA TYR A 75 9.41 11.03 6.55
C TYR A 75 9.99 11.41 5.19
N VAL A 76 9.21 11.19 4.12
CA VAL A 76 9.59 11.50 2.73
C VAL A 76 8.48 12.32 2.11
N ASP A 77 8.79 13.55 1.70
CA ASP A 77 7.85 14.54 1.16
C ASP A 77 6.59 14.67 2.05
N GLY A 78 6.80 14.68 3.37
CA GLY A 78 5.75 14.79 4.39
C GLY A 78 4.92 13.51 4.61
N VAL A 79 5.18 12.44 3.86
CA VAL A 79 4.56 11.14 4.07
C VAL A 79 5.34 10.40 5.16
N HIS A 80 4.65 10.02 6.23
CA HIS A 80 5.18 9.13 7.27
C HIS A 80 5.16 7.69 6.77
N ALA A 81 6.30 7.04 6.78
CA ALA A 81 6.48 5.65 6.42
C ALA A 81 7.22 4.89 7.52
N THR A 82 6.82 3.66 7.77
CA THR A 82 7.39 2.82 8.83
C THR A 82 7.87 1.51 8.23
N LEU A 83 9.11 1.14 8.56
CA LEU A 83 9.61 -0.21 8.36
C LEU A 83 9.35 -0.98 9.66
N PRO A 84 8.43 -1.96 9.66
CA PRO A 84 8.05 -2.66 10.89
C PRO A 84 9.16 -3.62 11.34
N GLY A 85 9.33 -3.75 12.65
CA GLY A 85 10.25 -4.72 13.27
C GLY A 85 11.06 -4.11 14.41
N ASN A 86 11.69 -4.98 15.21
CA ASN A 86 12.53 -4.57 16.34
C ASN A 86 13.96 -5.09 16.23
N THR A 87 14.28 -5.82 15.16
CA THR A 87 15.56 -6.47 14.93
C THR A 87 16.14 -6.00 13.62
N ASN A 88 17.45 -5.88 13.55
CA ASN A 88 18.14 -5.55 12.30
C ASN A 88 17.83 -6.60 11.23
N ILE A 89 17.45 -6.13 10.06
CA ILE A 89 17.11 -6.98 8.92
C ILE A 89 18.12 -6.78 7.80
N GLU A 90 18.41 -7.86 7.08
CA GLU A 90 19.14 -7.78 5.82
C GLU A 90 18.29 -7.07 4.76
N ILE A 91 18.93 -6.43 3.79
CA ILE A 91 18.23 -5.69 2.74
C ILE A 91 17.28 -6.57 1.91
N ASP A 92 17.60 -7.85 1.74
CA ASP A 92 16.79 -8.83 1.01
C ASP A 92 15.67 -9.46 1.87
N LYS A 93 15.66 -9.19 3.18
CA LYS A 93 14.67 -9.70 4.16
C LYS A 93 13.66 -8.64 4.58
N GLN A 94 13.57 -7.53 3.85
CA GLN A 94 12.52 -6.55 4.08
C GLN A 94 11.14 -7.18 3.83
N PRO A 95 10.18 -7.02 4.77
CA PRO A 95 8.87 -7.68 4.69
C PRO A 95 8.11 -7.31 3.42
N ASP A 96 8.30 -6.07 2.97
CA ASP A 96 7.57 -5.51 1.85
C ASP A 96 8.33 -5.58 0.52
N LEU A 97 9.54 -6.16 0.45
CA LEU A 97 10.39 -6.21 -0.76
C LEU A 97 10.40 -7.60 -1.42
N PRO A 98 9.41 -7.94 -2.26
CA PRO A 98 9.43 -9.18 -3.03
C PRO A 98 10.48 -9.11 -4.15
N GLY A 99 11.17 -10.23 -4.39
CA GLY A 99 12.03 -10.38 -5.56
C GLY A 99 13.28 -9.49 -5.55
N TYR A 100 13.95 -9.37 -4.40
CA TYR A 100 15.19 -8.61 -4.29
C TYR A 100 16.23 -9.08 -5.32
N ILE A 101 16.73 -8.13 -6.11
CA ILE A 101 17.81 -8.36 -7.07
C ILE A 101 19.11 -7.82 -6.44
N PRO A 102 20.07 -8.69 -6.08
CA PRO A 102 21.32 -8.23 -5.49
C PRO A 102 22.14 -7.44 -6.50
N LEU A 103 22.66 -6.30 -6.06
CA LEU A 103 23.64 -5.57 -6.85
C LEU A 103 25.01 -6.27 -6.82
N PRO A 104 25.86 -6.04 -7.85
CA PRO A 104 27.23 -6.51 -7.85
C PRO A 104 27.98 -6.04 -6.59
N GLY A 105 28.79 -6.93 -6.00
CA GLY A 105 29.57 -6.63 -4.78
C GLY A 105 30.67 -5.58 -4.95
N THR A 106 30.87 -5.06 -6.16
CA THR A 106 31.81 -3.99 -6.50
C THR A 106 31.07 -2.84 -7.18
N GLY A 107 31.58 -1.62 -7.01
CA GLY A 107 30.97 -0.39 -7.52
C GLY A 107 30.41 0.49 -6.40
N GLU A 108 30.30 1.78 -6.69
CA GLU A 108 29.65 2.75 -5.82
C GLU A 108 28.14 2.64 -6.00
N HIS A 109 27.44 2.50 -4.88
CA HIS A 109 25.99 2.34 -4.84
C HIS A 109 25.38 3.47 -4.01
N GLU A 110 24.21 3.94 -4.43
CA GLU A 110 23.36 4.82 -3.66
C GLU A 110 22.24 4.01 -3.01
N ILE A 111 21.92 4.40 -1.79
CA ILE A 111 20.81 3.87 -1.03
C ILE A 111 19.68 4.89 -1.11
N TYR A 112 18.48 4.43 -1.42
CA TYR A 112 17.29 5.27 -1.41
C TYR A 112 16.12 4.55 -0.74
N ALA A 113 15.24 5.33 -0.13
CA ALA A 113 13.96 4.85 0.36
C ALA A 113 12.91 5.08 -0.72
N ASP A 114 12.20 4.01 -1.08
CA ASP A 114 11.03 4.04 -1.94
C ASP A 114 9.80 4.03 -1.02
N VAL A 115 8.99 5.08 -1.10
CA VAL A 115 7.79 5.28 -0.28
C VAL A 115 6.60 5.52 -1.19
N TRP A 116 5.58 4.67 -1.08
CA TRP A 116 4.36 4.81 -1.86
C TRP A 116 3.17 4.20 -1.13
N GLU A 117 1.96 4.59 -1.49
CA GLU A 117 0.75 3.92 -1.01
C GLU A 117 0.29 2.87 -2.00
N ARG A 118 -0.17 1.72 -1.49
CA ARG A 118 -0.85 0.70 -2.30
C ARG A 118 -2.23 0.41 -1.75
N PRO A 119 -3.20 0.04 -2.60
CA PRO A 119 -4.47 -0.50 -2.13
C PRO A 119 -4.27 -1.90 -1.51
N VAL A 120 -5.09 -2.21 -0.50
CA VAL A 120 -5.26 -3.51 0.15
C VAL A 120 -6.73 -3.87 0.07
N THR A 121 -7.02 -5.04 -0.50
CA THR A 121 -8.39 -5.52 -0.74
C THR A 121 -8.71 -6.70 0.17
N CYS A 122 -9.99 -7.07 0.26
CA CYS A 122 -10.42 -8.23 1.03
C CYS A 122 -9.85 -9.58 0.55
N LEU A 123 -9.23 -9.62 -0.65
CA LEU A 123 -8.53 -10.80 -1.16
C LEU A 123 -7.14 -10.96 -0.53
N GLU A 124 -6.54 -9.87 -0.09
CA GLU A 124 -5.24 -9.86 0.58
C GLU A 124 -5.40 -9.93 2.10
N ASP A 125 -6.43 -9.27 2.64
CA ASP A 125 -6.70 -9.19 4.07
C ASP A 125 -8.17 -9.52 4.34
N GLY A 126 -8.43 -10.73 4.84
CA GLY A 126 -9.77 -11.26 5.06
C GLY A 126 -10.56 -10.49 6.14
N GLU A 127 -9.86 -9.79 7.04
CA GLU A 127 -10.47 -8.97 8.10
C GLU A 127 -11.21 -7.75 7.54
N LEU A 128 -10.98 -7.38 6.28
CA LEU A 128 -11.74 -6.32 5.61
C LEU A 128 -13.17 -6.72 5.24
N ARG A 129 -13.51 -8.00 5.35
CA ARG A 129 -14.88 -8.48 5.13
C ARG A 129 -15.72 -8.27 6.37
N ASP A 130 -16.91 -7.69 6.18
CA ASP A 130 -17.83 -7.45 7.29
C ASP A 130 -18.61 -8.73 7.62
N ALA A 131 -18.32 -9.34 8.77
CA ALA A 131 -19.02 -10.53 9.25
C ALA A 131 -20.52 -10.27 9.50
N GLY A 132 -20.89 -9.06 9.92
CA GLY A 132 -22.27 -8.63 10.09
C GLY A 132 -23.03 -8.45 8.77
N LEU A 133 -22.31 -8.35 7.65
CA LEU A 133 -22.85 -8.30 6.29
C LEU A 133 -22.52 -9.57 5.49
N HIS A 134 -22.50 -10.73 6.14
CA HIS A 134 -22.25 -12.03 5.49
C HIS A 134 -20.94 -12.11 4.69
N GLY A 135 -19.89 -11.44 5.17
CA GLY A 135 -18.58 -11.44 4.52
C GLY A 135 -18.49 -10.50 3.32
N ALA A 136 -19.37 -9.50 3.22
CA ALA A 136 -19.33 -8.52 2.15
C ALA A 136 -18.03 -7.70 2.16
N ASP A 137 -17.48 -7.46 0.96
CA ASP A 137 -16.42 -6.49 0.74
C ASP A 137 -17.02 -5.08 0.72
N THR A 138 -16.69 -4.27 1.73
CA THR A 138 -17.27 -2.94 1.90
C THR A 138 -16.33 -1.82 1.47
N CYS A 139 -15.01 -2.04 1.51
CA CYS A 139 -14.03 -1.01 1.23
C CYS A 139 -12.65 -1.57 0.87
N THR A 140 -11.84 -0.73 0.22
CA THR A 140 -10.40 -0.96 0.04
C THR A 140 -9.65 -0.05 0.99
N LEU A 141 -8.60 -0.55 1.65
CA LEU A 141 -7.69 0.28 2.45
C LEU A 141 -6.47 0.70 1.64
N THR A 142 -5.77 1.74 2.08
CA THR A 142 -4.44 2.09 1.58
C THR A 142 -3.39 1.77 2.63
N ARG A 143 -2.28 1.14 2.22
CA ARG A 143 -1.11 0.87 3.06
C ARG A 143 0.08 1.65 2.52
N THR A 144 0.71 2.47 3.36
CA THR A 144 2.00 3.09 3.06
C THR A 144 3.08 2.03 3.12
N MET A 145 3.85 1.94 2.06
CA MET A 145 4.94 1.00 1.86
C MET A 145 6.26 1.73 2.04
N LEU A 146 7.25 1.04 2.60
CA LEU A 146 8.62 1.51 2.69
C LEU A 146 9.57 0.39 2.27
N GLN A 147 10.38 0.66 1.24
CA GLN A 147 11.47 -0.23 0.83
C GLN A 147 12.77 0.56 0.75
N VAL A 148 13.81 0.07 1.41
CA VAL A 148 15.18 0.54 1.20
C VAL A 148 15.78 -0.22 0.04
N LYS A 149 16.20 0.49 -1.00
CA LYS A 149 16.75 -0.08 -2.23
C LYS A 149 18.14 0.46 -2.51
N LEU A 150 18.91 -0.33 -3.25
CA LEU A 150 20.22 0.05 -3.76
C LEU A 150 20.13 0.30 -5.26
N ARG A 151 20.96 1.22 -5.75
CA ARG A 151 21.20 1.44 -7.18
C ARG A 151 22.68 1.76 -7.45
N PRO A 152 23.20 1.46 -8.65
CA PRO A 152 24.51 1.96 -9.07
C PRO A 152 24.54 3.50 -9.17
N GLN A 153 25.67 4.11 -8.82
CA GLN A 153 25.93 5.53 -9.06
C GLN A 153 26.23 5.86 -10.53
N PRO A 154 25.97 7.10 -10.97
CA PRO A 154 25.41 8.23 -10.20
C PRO A 154 23.87 8.33 -10.24
N LEU A 155 23.28 9.07 -9.27
CA LEU A 155 21.89 9.52 -9.29
C LEU A 155 21.64 10.54 -10.40
N VAL A 156 21.23 10.06 -11.58
CA VAL A 156 20.60 10.95 -12.56
C VAL A 156 19.20 11.34 -12.03
N ARG A 157 18.98 12.62 -11.73
CA ARG A 157 17.66 13.15 -11.30
C ARG A 157 16.61 12.86 -12.37
N GLY A 158 15.43 12.42 -11.97
CA GLY A 158 14.31 12.09 -12.87
C GLY A 158 14.29 10.63 -13.37
N THR A 159 15.30 9.82 -13.02
CA THR A 159 15.34 8.39 -13.39
C THR A 159 14.70 7.46 -12.35
N LEU A 160 14.38 7.98 -11.15
CA LEU A 160 13.54 7.24 -10.21
C LEU A 160 12.10 7.36 -10.70
N PRO A 161 11.47 6.26 -11.12
CA PRO A 161 10.16 6.34 -11.70
C PRO A 161 9.14 6.63 -10.57
N PHE A 162 8.37 7.70 -10.71
CA PHE A 162 7.24 8.01 -9.80
C PHE A 162 6.17 6.90 -9.77
N LYS A 163 6.22 5.98 -10.73
CA LYS A 163 5.37 4.79 -10.81
C LYS A 163 6.26 3.57 -10.98
N GLY A 164 6.07 2.55 -10.14
CA GLY A 164 6.77 1.28 -10.32
C GLY A 164 6.55 0.71 -11.72
N ASN A 165 7.61 0.19 -12.33
CA ASN A 165 7.58 -0.49 -13.62
C ASN A 165 7.44 -2.02 -13.47
N GLY A 166 7.03 -2.49 -12.28
CA GLY A 166 6.83 -3.91 -12.00
C GLY A 166 5.74 -4.49 -12.90
N LEU A 167 6.01 -5.67 -13.46
CA LEU A 167 5.00 -6.41 -14.21
C LEU A 167 3.94 -6.95 -13.24
N LEU A 168 2.66 -6.77 -13.58
CA LEU A 168 1.56 -7.38 -12.84
C LEU A 168 1.59 -8.89 -13.07
N SER A 169 1.84 -9.67 -12.02
CA SER A 169 1.59 -11.11 -12.01
C SER A 169 0.25 -11.40 -11.34
N LEU A 170 -0.58 -12.22 -11.98
CA LEU A 170 -1.82 -12.75 -11.42
C LEU A 170 -1.64 -14.27 -11.30
N ASP A 171 -1.88 -14.79 -10.10
CA ASP A 171 -1.97 -16.23 -9.89
C ASP A 171 -3.37 -16.57 -9.38
N VAL A 172 -3.90 -17.71 -9.81
CA VAL A 172 -5.24 -18.15 -9.42
C VAL A 172 -5.12 -18.85 -8.08
N HIS A 173 -5.58 -18.18 -7.02
CA HIS A 173 -5.68 -18.79 -5.70
C HIS A 173 -6.82 -19.82 -5.67
N THR A 174 -6.48 -21.10 -5.56
CA THR A 174 -7.44 -22.15 -5.22
C THR A 174 -7.47 -22.29 -3.70
N ASN A 175 -8.35 -21.55 -3.03
CA ASN A 175 -8.61 -21.77 -1.62
C ASN A 175 -9.50 -23.02 -1.49
N LEU A 176 -8.97 -24.07 -0.87
CA LEU A 176 -9.79 -25.17 -0.35
C LEU A 176 -10.27 -24.70 1.03
N GLU A 177 -11.57 -24.49 1.19
CA GLU A 177 -12.14 -24.20 2.52
C GLU A 177 -11.95 -25.43 3.43
N THR A 178 -11.42 -25.21 4.63
CA THR A 178 -11.33 -26.25 5.66
C THR A 178 -12.72 -26.50 6.24
N SER A 179 -13.06 -27.77 6.50
CA SER A 179 -14.36 -28.17 7.05
C SER A 179 -14.71 -27.42 8.35
N ASP A 180 -15.92 -26.89 8.45
CA ASP A 180 -16.46 -26.29 9.66
C ASP A 180 -16.63 -27.35 10.77
N PRO A 181 -15.93 -27.24 11.93
CA PRO A 181 -16.09 -28.18 13.04
C PRO A 181 -17.49 -28.17 13.66
N CYS A 182 -18.23 -27.07 13.50
CA CYS A 182 -19.56 -26.85 14.05
C CYS A 182 -20.68 -27.34 13.10
N ASP A 183 -20.38 -27.57 11.82
CA ASP A 183 -21.29 -28.19 10.86
C ASP A 183 -20.58 -29.30 10.05
N PRO A 184 -20.37 -30.49 10.66
CA PRO A 184 -19.73 -31.63 10.00
C PRO A 184 -20.54 -32.21 8.84
N CYS A 185 -21.77 -31.73 8.60
CA CYS A 185 -22.64 -32.13 7.51
C CYS A 185 -22.60 -31.15 6.32
N ALA A 186 -21.99 -29.97 6.48
CA ALA A 186 -21.67 -29.09 5.36
C ALA A 186 -20.63 -29.80 4.49
N GLY A 187 -21.08 -30.46 3.43
CA GLY A 187 -20.19 -31.12 2.49
C GLY A 187 -19.12 -30.14 2.01
N MET A 188 -17.87 -30.60 1.88
CA MET A 188 -16.82 -29.85 1.20
C MET A 188 -17.31 -29.54 -0.21
N VAL A 189 -17.84 -28.35 -0.41
CA VAL A 189 -18.06 -27.83 -1.76
C VAL A 189 -16.66 -27.52 -2.25
N SER A 190 -16.11 -28.39 -3.09
CA SER A 190 -14.98 -27.97 -3.91
C SER A 190 -15.42 -26.65 -4.55
N ALA A 191 -14.59 -25.62 -4.42
CA ALA A 191 -14.64 -24.48 -5.33
C ALA A 191 -14.28 -25.04 -6.71
N ASP A 192 -15.19 -25.82 -7.29
CA ASP A 192 -15.11 -26.33 -8.63
C ASP A 192 -14.95 -25.12 -9.54
N LYS A 193 -14.37 -25.35 -10.72
CA LYS A 193 -14.21 -24.35 -11.79
C LYS A 193 -15.54 -23.70 -12.25
N GLY A 194 -16.65 -23.92 -11.56
CA GLY A 194 -17.85 -23.13 -11.65
C GLY A 194 -17.56 -21.69 -11.24
N ARG A 195 -17.76 -20.77 -12.18
CA ARG A 195 -17.77 -19.32 -11.93
C ARG A 195 -18.60 -19.01 -10.68
N VAL A 196 -17.92 -18.78 -9.57
CA VAL A 196 -18.49 -17.99 -8.49
C VAL A 196 -18.67 -16.58 -9.09
N GLY A 197 -19.89 -16.05 -9.11
CA GLY A 197 -20.19 -14.65 -9.46
C GLY A 197 -20.05 -14.19 -10.93
N ASN A 198 -20.97 -13.31 -11.35
CA ASN A 198 -20.74 -12.38 -12.46
C ASN A 198 -19.83 -11.25 -11.97
N TYR A 199 -18.52 -11.50 -11.92
CA TYR A 199 -17.57 -10.47 -11.56
C TYR A 199 -17.20 -9.65 -12.80
N LEU A 200 -17.67 -8.40 -12.82
CA LEU A 200 -17.15 -7.37 -13.72
C LEU A 200 -15.82 -6.91 -13.13
N PHE A 201 -14.71 -7.44 -13.66
CA PHE A 201 -13.38 -6.96 -13.27
C PHE A 201 -12.96 -5.82 -14.20
N ARG A 202 -12.69 -4.66 -13.61
CA ARG A 202 -12.03 -3.54 -14.31
C ARG A 202 -10.53 -3.67 -14.10
N VAL A 203 -9.81 -3.95 -15.18
CA VAL A 203 -8.34 -3.95 -15.17
C VAL A 203 -7.88 -2.55 -15.59
N GLU A 204 -7.29 -1.80 -14.65
CA GLU A 204 -6.68 -0.51 -14.93
C GLU A 204 -5.15 -0.66 -14.98
N VAL A 205 -4.55 -0.25 -16.09
CA VAL A 205 -3.10 -0.15 -16.29
C VAL A 205 -2.63 1.28 -16.00
#